data_AF-M0KRQ4-F1
#
_entry.id   AF-M0KRQ4-F1
#
_cell.length_a   1.000
_cell.length_b   1.000
_cell.length_c   1.000
_cell.angle_alpha   90.00
_cell.angle_beta   90.00
_cell.angle_gamma   90.00
#
_symmetry.space_group_name_H-M   'P 1'
#
loop_
_entity.id
_entity.type
_entity.pdbx_description
1 polymer ?
#
loop_
_entity_poly.entity_id
_entity_poly.type
_entity_poly.pdbx_seq_one_letter_code
_entity_poly.pdbx_strand_id
1 'polypeptide(L)'
;MSGKSDVRHTLTNRDVEQLSKAALKAEWSEAFEQIASGVAEDIDETWDRRHKLWQEMQERTDADPPKCPECAETAGWSQKLGGPKECNACGWMPSDENLALVEEIDSYWQSVQAIDSAQSQTTTENDQ
;
A
#
# COMPACT_ATOMS: atom_id res chain seq x y z
N MET A 1 12.70 28.20 -13.82
CA MET A 1 11.64 27.62 -12.98
C MET A 1 11.39 26.22 -13.50
N SER A 2 11.98 25.21 -12.86
CA SER A 2 11.83 23.82 -13.31
C SER A 2 10.42 23.35 -12.99
N GLY A 3 9.58 23.27 -14.02
CA GLY A 3 8.29 22.57 -13.94
C GLY A 3 8.59 21.09 -13.74
N LYS A 4 8.46 20.62 -12.49
CA LYS A 4 8.24 19.21 -12.24
C LYS A 4 6.91 18.89 -12.89
N SER A 5 6.93 18.10 -13.96
CA SER A 5 5.72 17.49 -14.47
C SER A 5 5.11 16.70 -13.32
N ASP A 6 4.03 17.24 -12.75
CA ASP A 6 3.10 16.52 -11.90
C ASP A 6 2.59 15.36 -12.76
N VAL A 7 3.22 14.20 -12.63
CA VAL A 7 2.69 12.97 -13.20
C VAL A 7 1.51 12.62 -12.32
N ARG A 8 0.37 13.29 -12.55
CA ARG A 8 -0.92 12.88 -11.99
C ARG A 8 -1.20 11.49 -12.53
N HIS A 9 -1.07 10.49 -11.68
CA HIS A 9 -1.37 9.13 -12.06
C HIS A 9 -2.87 8.96 -11.97
N THR A 10 -3.57 9.07 -13.09
CA THR A 10 -5.03 8.92 -13.11
C THR A 10 -5.43 7.57 -12.54
N LEU A 11 -6.38 7.56 -11.59
CA LEU A 11 -7.01 6.34 -11.12
C LEU A 11 -7.63 5.62 -12.31
N THR A 12 -7.28 4.35 -12.49
CA THR A 12 -7.77 3.57 -13.63
C THR A 12 -8.78 2.52 -13.19
N ASN A 13 -9.69 2.17 -14.08
CA ASN A 13 -10.59 1.02 -13.92
C ASN A 13 -9.95 -0.29 -14.44
N ARG A 14 -8.62 -0.32 -14.58
CA ARG A 14 -7.91 -1.53 -14.98
C ARG A 14 -7.86 -2.52 -13.83
N ASP A 15 -7.86 -3.81 -14.18
CA ASP A 15 -7.67 -4.87 -13.20
C ASP A 15 -6.33 -4.71 -12.49
N VAL A 16 -6.36 -4.86 -11.16
CA VAL A 16 -5.17 -4.65 -10.31
C VAL A 16 -4.08 -5.69 -10.60
N GLU A 17 -4.50 -6.92 -10.93
CA GLU A 17 -3.61 -8.02 -11.32
C GLU A 17 -2.75 -7.67 -12.56
N GLN A 18 -3.25 -6.81 -13.46
CA GLN A 18 -2.55 -6.42 -14.68
C GLN A 18 -1.58 -5.25 -14.49
N LEU A 19 -1.61 -4.59 -13.35
CA LEU A 19 -0.73 -3.46 -13.05
C LEU A 19 0.65 -3.96 -12.61
N SER A 20 1.71 -3.27 -13.03
CA SER A 20 3.05 -3.52 -12.47
C SER A 20 3.11 -3.06 -11.01
N LYS A 21 4.07 -3.57 -10.21
CA LYS A 21 4.27 -3.10 -8.82
C LYS A 21 4.42 -1.57 -8.74
N ALA A 22 5.12 -0.96 -9.71
CA ALA A 22 5.26 0.49 -9.81
C ALA A 22 3.92 1.19 -10.08
N ALA A 23 3.09 0.65 -10.99
CA ALA A 23 1.78 1.21 -11.29
C ALA A 23 0.80 1.04 -10.12
N LEU A 24 0.82 -0.10 -9.42
CA LEU A 24 0.05 -0.34 -8.21
C LEU A 24 0.36 0.71 -7.14
N LYS A 25 1.64 0.92 -6.84
CA LYS A 25 2.07 1.93 -5.87
C LYS A 25 1.65 3.34 -6.29
N ALA A 26 1.86 3.70 -7.55
CA ALA A 26 1.52 5.02 -8.05
C ALA A 26 0.01 5.30 -7.96
N GLU A 27 -0.83 4.36 -8.41
CA GLU A 27 -2.29 4.50 -8.31
C GLU A 27 -2.76 4.50 -6.84
N TRP A 28 -2.12 3.71 -5.96
CA TRP A 28 -2.47 3.69 -4.54
C TRP A 28 -2.11 5.01 -3.84
N SER A 29 -0.95 5.59 -4.17
CA SER A 29 -0.52 6.90 -3.66
C SER A 29 -1.43 8.03 -4.15
N GLU A 30 -1.82 8.03 -5.44
CA GLU A 30 -2.78 9.00 -5.95
C GLU A 30 -4.13 8.88 -5.21
N ALA A 31 -4.67 7.67 -5.05
CA ALA A 31 -5.95 7.48 -4.36
C ALA A 31 -5.89 8.03 -2.92
N PHE A 32 -4.77 7.79 -2.23
CA PHE A 32 -4.53 8.35 -0.91
C PHE A 32 -4.52 9.88 -0.91
N GLU A 33 -3.81 10.51 -1.85
CA GLU A 33 -3.72 11.96 -1.96
C GLU A 33 -5.08 12.58 -2.29
N GLN A 34 -5.87 11.97 -3.17
CA GLN A 34 -7.21 12.45 -3.51
C GLN A 34 -8.15 12.42 -2.29
N ILE A 35 -8.12 11.34 -1.51
CA ILE A 35 -8.89 11.22 -0.26
C ILE A 35 -8.40 12.26 0.76
N ALA A 36 -7.09 12.36 0.99
CA ALA A 36 -6.51 13.21 2.03
C ALA A 36 -6.70 14.71 1.74
N SER A 37 -6.67 15.11 0.47
CA SER A 37 -6.89 16.50 0.05
C SER A 37 -8.37 16.84 -0.16
N GLY A 38 -9.27 15.85 -0.13
CA GLY A 38 -10.70 16.04 -0.33
C GLY A 38 -11.10 16.39 -1.76
N VAL A 39 -10.26 16.05 -2.74
CA VAL A 39 -10.51 16.30 -4.18
C VAL A 39 -11.10 15.09 -4.91
N ALA A 40 -11.27 13.96 -4.22
CA ALA A 40 -11.95 12.78 -4.76
C ALA A 40 -13.38 13.14 -5.17
N GLU A 41 -13.74 12.86 -6.43
CA GLU A 41 -15.10 13.09 -6.94
C GLU A 41 -16.12 12.16 -6.27
N ASP A 42 -15.74 10.89 -6.08
CA ASP A 42 -16.45 9.89 -5.29
C ASP A 42 -15.49 9.32 -4.23
N ILE A 43 -15.70 9.68 -2.97
CA ILE A 43 -14.82 9.30 -1.87
C ILE A 43 -14.90 7.79 -1.57
N ASP A 44 -16.08 7.18 -1.72
CA ASP A 44 -16.30 5.78 -1.41
C ASP A 44 -15.66 4.91 -2.49
N GLU A 45 -15.86 5.26 -3.77
CA GLU A 45 -15.20 4.57 -4.89
C GLU A 45 -13.67 4.70 -4.81
N THR A 46 -13.16 5.87 -4.44
CA THR A 46 -11.71 6.09 -4.28
C THR A 46 -11.14 5.25 -3.13
N TRP A 47 -11.88 5.14 -2.02
CA TRP A 47 -11.51 4.26 -0.91
C TRP A 47 -11.48 2.79 -1.31
N ASP A 48 -12.51 2.32 -2.01
CA ASP A 48 -12.60 0.95 -2.51
C ASP A 48 -11.46 0.62 -3.48
N ARG A 49 -11.14 1.55 -4.39
CA ARG A 49 -10.02 1.39 -5.32
C ARG A 49 -8.70 1.31 -4.57
N ARG A 50 -8.48 2.19 -3.59
CA ARG A 50 -7.28 2.17 -2.74
C ARG A 50 -7.13 0.85 -1.99
N HIS A 51 -8.24 0.30 -1.49
CA HIS A 51 -8.25 -0.99 -0.79
C HIS A 51 -7.83 -2.14 -1.72
N LYS A 52 -8.42 -2.23 -2.92
CA LYS A 52 -8.08 -3.27 -3.91
C LYS A 52 -6.60 -3.22 -4.32
N LEU A 53 -6.07 -2.01 -4.55
CA LEU A 53 -4.65 -1.81 -4.88
C LEU A 53 -3.75 -2.27 -3.73
N TRP A 54 -4.13 -1.98 -2.48
CA TRP A 54 -3.39 -2.43 -1.30
C TRP A 54 -3.37 -3.95 -1.16
N GLN A 55 -4.52 -4.61 -1.32
CA GLN A 55 -4.62 -6.07 -1.26
C GLN A 55 -3.71 -6.74 -2.30
N GLU A 56 -3.76 -6.28 -3.56
CA GLU A 56 -2.89 -6.80 -4.61
C GLU A 56 -1.40 -6.61 -4.27
N MET A 57 -1.01 -5.45 -3.72
CA MET A 57 0.37 -5.24 -3.28
C MET A 57 0.76 -6.19 -2.14
N GLN A 58 -0.15 -6.45 -1.19
CA GLN A 58 0.08 -7.40 -0.10
C GLN A 58 0.26 -8.83 -0.64
N GLU A 59 -0.58 -9.28 -1.57
CA GLU A 59 -0.51 -10.63 -2.16
C GLU A 59 0.80 -10.86 -2.92
N ARG A 60 1.40 -9.80 -3.49
CA ARG A 60 2.71 -9.86 -4.17
C ARG A 60 3.91 -9.68 -3.25
N THR A 61 3.68 -9.54 -1.95
CA THR A 61 4.72 -9.32 -0.95
C THR A 61 4.97 -10.60 -0.19
N ASP A 62 6.19 -11.12 -0.31
CA ASP A 62 6.64 -12.32 0.43
C ASP A 62 7.07 -11.93 1.86
N ALA A 63 6.13 -11.38 2.62
CA ALA A 63 6.30 -11.05 4.02
C ALA A 63 4.96 -11.17 4.74
N ASP A 64 4.99 -11.66 5.98
CA ASP A 64 3.80 -11.78 6.80
C ASP A 64 3.52 -10.48 7.58
N PRO A 65 2.24 -10.06 7.70
CA PRO A 65 1.89 -8.96 8.58
C PRO A 65 2.13 -9.34 10.05
N PRO A 66 2.60 -8.40 10.90
CA PRO A 66 2.74 -8.63 12.33
C PRO A 66 1.42 -9.02 12.99
N LYS A 67 1.48 -9.92 13.98
CA LYS A 67 0.28 -10.38 14.70
C LYS A 67 -0.18 -9.38 15.75
N CYS A 68 -1.48 -9.29 15.97
CA CYS A 68 -2.03 -8.53 17.08
C CYS A 68 -1.86 -9.34 18.39
N PRO A 69 -1.32 -8.75 19.48
CA PRO A 69 -1.14 -9.46 20.75
C PRO A 69 -2.46 -9.80 21.46
N GLU A 70 -3.54 -9.05 21.21
CA GLU A 70 -4.83 -9.25 21.88
C GLU A 70 -5.68 -10.34 21.22
N CYS A 71 -5.73 -10.38 19.88
CA CYS A 71 -6.57 -11.34 19.17
C CYS A 71 -5.79 -12.47 18.49
N ALA A 72 -4.46 -12.42 18.49
CA ALA A 72 -3.53 -13.42 17.92
C ALA A 72 -3.73 -13.78 16.43
N GLU A 73 -4.68 -13.13 15.76
CA GLU A 73 -4.91 -13.25 14.33
C GLU A 73 -3.83 -12.52 13.53
N THR A 74 -3.60 -12.96 12.28
CA THR A 74 -2.94 -12.16 11.25
C THR A 74 -3.81 -10.94 10.99
N ALA A 75 -3.55 -9.87 11.76
CA ALA A 75 -4.33 -8.66 11.71
C ALA A 75 -3.89 -7.82 10.51
N GLY A 76 -4.86 -7.42 9.70
CA GLY A 76 -4.69 -6.18 8.95
C GLY A 76 -4.50 -5.04 9.96
N TRP A 77 -3.52 -4.17 9.72
CA TRP A 77 -3.32 -2.96 10.51
C TRP A 77 -3.79 -1.75 9.70
N SER A 78 -4.40 -0.78 10.36
CA SER A 78 -4.75 0.52 9.77
C SER A 78 -4.22 1.67 10.62
N GLN A 79 -4.18 2.86 10.03
CA GLN A 79 -3.81 4.08 10.71
C GLN A 79 -4.51 5.26 10.02
N LYS A 80 -5.15 6.12 10.82
CA LYS A 80 -5.59 7.44 10.37
C LYS A 80 -4.37 8.37 10.31
N LEU A 81 -4.39 9.37 9.43
CA LEU A 81 -3.26 10.30 9.25
C LEU A 81 -2.77 10.87 10.60
N GLY A 82 -1.55 10.52 10.99
CA GLY A 82 -0.94 10.95 12.26
C GLY A 82 -1.52 10.32 13.54
N GLY A 83 -2.49 9.41 13.42
CA GLY A 83 -3.10 8.68 14.54
C GLY A 83 -2.30 7.43 14.93
N PRO A 84 -2.73 6.70 15.98
CA PRO A 84 -2.15 5.42 16.32
C PRO A 84 -2.45 4.36 15.24
N LYS A 85 -1.61 3.32 15.22
CA LYS A 85 -1.93 2.10 14.47
C LYS A 85 -3.04 1.35 15.20
N GLU A 86 -3.90 0.68 14.45
CA GLU A 86 -5.07 -0.04 14.98
C GLU A 86 -5.21 -1.40 14.31
N CYS A 87 -5.50 -2.43 15.09
CA CYS A 87 -5.81 -3.77 14.60
C CYS A 87 -7.21 -3.78 13.98
N ASN A 88 -7.32 -4.13 12.69
CA ASN A 88 -8.60 -4.16 11.97
C ASN A 88 -9.57 -5.23 12.49
N ALA A 89 -9.07 -6.25 13.22
CA ALA A 89 -9.89 -7.34 13.73
C ALA A 89 -10.56 -7.03 15.07
N CYS A 90 -9.84 -6.38 16.00
CA CYS A 90 -10.32 -6.15 17.37
C CYS A 90 -10.28 -4.69 17.82
N GLY A 91 -9.78 -3.76 17.00
CA GLY A 91 -9.67 -2.34 17.33
C GLY A 91 -8.57 -2.01 18.35
N TRP A 92 -7.73 -2.98 18.72
CA TRP A 92 -6.64 -2.73 19.66
C TRP A 92 -5.57 -1.81 19.04
N MET A 93 -5.09 -0.87 19.84
CA MET A 93 -4.07 0.11 19.44
C MET A 93 -2.81 -0.10 20.28
N PRO A 94 -1.62 -0.24 19.65
CA PRO A 94 -0.36 -0.28 20.38
C PRO A 94 -0.14 1.00 21.19
N SER A 95 0.38 0.84 22.40
CA SER A 95 0.80 1.94 23.26
C SER A 95 2.30 2.24 23.11
N ASP A 96 2.82 3.19 23.87
CA ASP A 96 4.26 3.51 23.95
C ASP A 96 5.11 2.31 24.45
N GLU A 97 4.50 1.30 25.07
CA GLU A 97 5.20 0.06 25.47
C GLU A 97 5.39 -0.91 24.29
N ASN A 98 4.74 -0.65 23.16
CA ASN A 98 4.71 -1.52 21.99
C ASN A 98 5.46 -0.94 20.77
N LEU A 99 6.46 -0.07 21.01
CA LEU A 99 7.23 0.57 19.92
C LEU A 99 7.84 -0.42 18.94
N ALA A 100 8.35 -1.56 19.42
CA ALA A 100 8.88 -2.62 18.53
C ALA A 100 7.81 -3.15 17.56
N LEU A 101 6.58 -3.37 18.03
CA LEU A 101 5.48 -3.79 17.17
C LEU A 101 5.09 -2.69 16.18
N VAL A 102 5.11 -1.42 16.60
CA VAL A 102 4.85 -0.28 15.71
C VAL A 102 5.87 -0.23 14.57
N GLU A 103 7.15 -0.45 14.86
CA GLU A 103 8.24 -0.53 13.89
C GLU A 103 8.11 -1.74 12.96
N GLU A 104 7.72 -2.91 13.48
CA GLU A 104 7.45 -4.10 12.68
C GLU A 104 6.31 -3.86 11.67
N ILE A 105 5.24 -3.18 12.09
CA ILE A 105 4.12 -2.84 11.20
C ILE A 105 4.59 -1.86 10.12
N ASP A 106 5.39 -0.85 10.47
CA ASP A 106 5.96 0.09 9.49
C ASP A 106 6.88 -0.61 8.49
N SER A 107 7.72 -1.53 8.95
CA SER A 107 8.61 -2.31 8.10
C SER A 107 7.83 -3.17 7.10
N TYR A 108 6.77 -3.83 7.55
CA TYR A 108 5.87 -4.57 6.68
C TYR A 108 5.17 -3.66 5.67
N TRP A 109 4.66 -2.49 6.07
CA TRP A 109 4.04 -1.56 5.13
C TRP A 109 5.02 -1.02 4.08
N GLN A 110 6.29 -0.86 4.45
CA GLN A 110 7.35 -0.49 3.52
C GLN A 110 7.66 -1.61 2.52
N SER A 111 7.65 -2.88 2.95
CA SER A 111 7.85 -4.01 2.04
C SER A 111 6.70 -4.15 1.05
N VAL A 112 5.46 -3.94 1.49
CA VAL A 112 4.28 -3.92 0.60
C VAL A 112 4.38 -2.83 -0.47
N GLN A 113 4.92 -1.66 -0.10
CA GLN A 113 5.11 -0.53 -1.01
C GLN A 113 6.44 -0.58 -1.78
N ALA A 114 7.25 -1.64 -1.63
CA ALA A 114 8.52 -1.73 -2.32
C ALA A 114 8.28 -1.98 -3.82
N ILE A 115 8.85 -1.12 -4.66
CA ILE A 115 8.96 -1.41 -6.08
C ILE A 115 10.24 -2.22 -6.24
N ASP A 116 10.12 -3.53 -6.42
CA ASP A 116 11.28 -4.35 -6.74
C ASP A 116 11.97 -3.76 -7.98
N SER A 117 13.21 -3.31 -7.81
CA SER A 117 14.00 -2.71 -8.88
C SER A 117 14.51 -3.75 -9.90
N ALA A 118 13.94 -4.96 -9.92
CA ALA A 118 14.44 -6.13 -10.62
C ALA A 118 13.45 -6.68 -11.66
N GLN A 119 12.79 -5.81 -12.43
CA GLN A 119 12.20 -6.20 -13.73
C GLN A 119 12.78 -5.37 -14.89
N SER A 120 14.08 -5.09 -14.83
CA SER A 120 14.88 -4.87 -16.03
C SER A 120 15.85 -6.04 -16.15
N GLN A 121 15.89 -6.68 -17.32
CA GLN A 121 16.77 -7.79 -17.72
C GLN A 121 16.19 -9.20 -17.54
N THR A 122 15.47 -9.71 -18.55
CA THR A 122 15.96 -10.81 -19.42
C THR A 122 14.90 -11.21 -20.45
N THR A 123 15.01 -10.66 -21.66
CA THR A 123 14.71 -11.43 -22.87
C THR A 123 15.79 -11.08 -23.87
N THR A 124 16.98 -11.62 -23.64
CA THR A 124 18.02 -11.65 -24.66
C THR A 124 17.62 -12.75 -25.64
N GLU A 125 17.20 -12.30 -26.81
CA GLU A 125 17.37 -12.93 -28.12
C GLU A 125 18.39 -14.09 -28.11
N ASN A 126 17.95 -15.29 -28.45
CA ASN A 126 18.81 -16.40 -28.87
C ASN A 126 17.98 -17.29 -29.82
N ASP A 127 17.84 -16.84 -31.05
CA ASP A 127 17.52 -17.70 -32.19
C ASP A 127 18.84 -18.22 -32.76
N GLN A 128 19.03 -19.55 -32.73
CA GLN A 128 20.08 -20.27 -33.44
C GLN A 128 19.58 -20.71 -34.80
#